data_AF-A0A7V3UJU7-F1
#
_entry.id   AF-A0A7V3UJU7-F1
#
_cell.length_a   1.000
_cell.length_b   1.000
_cell.length_c   1.000
_cell.angle_alpha   90.00
_cell.angle_beta   90.00
_cell.angle_gamma   90.00
#
_symmetry.space_group_name_H-M   'P 1'
#
loop_
_entity.id
_entity.type
_entity.pdbx_description
1 polymer ?
#
loop_
_entity_poly.entity_id
_entity_poly.type
_entity_poly.pdbx_seq_one_letter_code
_entity_poly.pdbx_strand_id
1 'polypeptide(L)'
;MYNQFYGFKEKPFKLTPDTDFFYLSSVHRQALAYLTYGLEDKQGFIAITGEIGSGKTMVIQVLLKNLKDTTKVAKVHNTKVTSLQLLEMIVRDFGLKVREGSKTELLDNLNKFLLEQHALGNYALLIVDEAQNFSISLLEEIRLLSNLETDKEKLLQIILAGQPELGYKLRLPQLRQLAQRITVNFHMSGLDRKETEGYINYRLQVAGNQHKELFTSTAIDQIADFSKGIPRMINIICDAALLTGFVNEKRQIDEAIVTEVIQELKATQDPPPVEEKDISPRSVQKIVVPNPELERKIEDLSNKLESTFK
;
A
#
# COMPACT_ATOMS: atom_id res chain seq x y z
N MET A 1 -20.34 19.83 11.37
CA MET A 1 -20.28 20.90 12.39
C MET A 1 -18.96 21.66 12.26
N TYR A 2 -17.79 21.05 12.50
CA TYR A 2 -16.51 21.76 12.31
C TYR A 2 -16.26 22.22 10.85
N ASN A 3 -16.73 21.48 9.82
CA ASN A 3 -16.57 21.88 8.43
C ASN A 3 -17.08 23.31 8.16
N GLN A 4 -18.29 23.64 8.66
CA GLN A 4 -18.85 24.98 8.48
C GLN A 4 -18.06 26.03 9.25
N PHE A 5 -17.60 25.68 10.46
CA PHE A 5 -16.77 26.57 11.26
C PHE A 5 -15.48 26.94 10.54
N TYR A 6 -14.73 25.97 10.00
CA TYR A 6 -13.48 26.21 9.28
C TYR A 6 -13.64 26.51 7.78
N GLY A 7 -14.88 26.54 7.26
CA GLY A 7 -15.16 26.84 5.85
C GLY A 7 -14.86 25.71 4.86
N PHE A 8 -14.78 24.46 5.31
CA PHE A 8 -14.56 23.31 4.43
C PHE A 8 -15.84 22.89 3.70
N LYS A 9 -15.70 22.52 2.43
CA LYS A 9 -16.78 21.94 1.61
C LYS A 9 -17.09 20.50 2.01
N GLU A 10 -16.07 19.79 2.47
CA GLU A 10 -16.17 18.42 2.95
C GLU A 10 -15.13 18.13 4.03
N LYS A 11 -15.19 16.95 4.66
CA LYS A 11 -14.23 16.59 5.71
C LYS A 11 -12.83 16.35 5.10
N PRO A 12 -11.77 17.07 5.53
CA PRO A 12 -10.42 16.87 5.00
C PRO A 12 -9.78 15.54 5.38
N PHE A 13 -10.06 15.02 6.58
CA PHE A 13 -9.35 13.86 7.14
C PHE A 13 -10.24 12.61 7.25
N LYS A 14 -11.00 12.28 6.20
CA LYS A 14 -11.75 11.02 6.13
C LYS A 14 -10.79 9.82 6.13
N LEU A 15 -11.20 8.74 6.80
CA LEU A 15 -10.49 7.45 6.81
C LEU A 15 -10.84 6.58 5.61
N THR A 16 -11.96 6.85 4.93
CA THR A 16 -12.31 6.18 3.69
C THR A 16 -11.34 6.59 2.58
N PRO A 17 -10.78 5.64 1.80
CA PRO A 17 -9.88 5.96 0.71
C PRO A 17 -10.61 6.77 -0.36
N ASP A 18 -10.03 7.90 -0.74
CA ASP A 18 -10.53 8.83 -1.73
C ASP A 18 -9.35 9.34 -2.57
N THR A 19 -9.39 9.11 -3.88
CA THR A 19 -8.27 9.43 -4.77
C THR A 19 -8.05 10.91 -4.95
N ASP A 20 -9.06 11.74 -4.73
CA ASP A 20 -8.91 13.19 -4.85
C ASP A 20 -8.05 13.74 -3.70
N PHE A 21 -8.08 13.04 -2.55
CA PHE A 21 -7.25 13.31 -1.39
C PHE A 21 -5.89 12.59 -1.40
N PHE A 22 -5.49 12.00 -2.54
CA PHE A 22 -4.20 11.33 -2.65
C PHE A 22 -3.05 12.32 -2.78
N TYR A 23 -2.36 12.58 -1.67
CA TYR A 23 -1.11 13.33 -1.68
C TYR A 23 0.04 12.42 -2.16
N LEU A 24 0.66 12.79 -3.27
CA LEU A 24 1.75 12.04 -3.88
C LEU A 24 3.10 12.37 -3.22
N SER A 25 3.34 11.83 -2.02
CA SER A 25 4.62 11.95 -1.31
C SER A 25 5.79 11.29 -2.07
N SER A 26 7.03 11.53 -1.65
CA SER A 26 8.19 10.87 -2.25
C SER A 26 8.15 9.35 -2.07
N VAL A 27 7.70 8.87 -0.90
CA VAL A 27 7.52 7.44 -0.62
C VAL A 27 6.45 6.84 -1.55
N HIS A 28 5.34 7.56 -1.77
CA HIS A 28 4.29 7.11 -2.69
C HIS A 28 4.76 7.11 -4.15
N ARG A 29 5.54 8.13 -4.58
CA ARG A 29 6.16 8.16 -5.92
C ARG A 29 7.11 7.01 -6.14
N GLN A 30 7.99 6.76 -5.18
CA GLN A 30 8.91 5.62 -5.24
C GLN A 30 8.14 4.31 -5.31
N ALA A 31 7.14 4.11 -4.45
CA ALA A 31 6.29 2.91 -4.48
C ALA A 31 5.66 2.69 -5.88
N LEU A 32 5.06 3.73 -6.46
CA LEU A 32 4.51 3.67 -7.82
C LEU A 32 5.58 3.36 -8.87
N ALA A 33 6.77 3.96 -8.77
CA ALA A 33 7.88 3.71 -9.69
C ALA A 33 8.37 2.26 -9.61
N TYR A 34 8.53 1.70 -8.41
CA TYR A 34 8.89 0.30 -8.19
C TYR A 34 7.84 -0.66 -8.76
N LEU A 35 6.55 -0.39 -8.52
CA LEU A 35 5.46 -1.20 -9.07
C LEU A 35 5.42 -1.12 -10.60
N THR A 36 5.53 0.09 -11.16
CA THR A 36 5.49 0.33 -12.62
C THR A 36 6.66 -0.38 -13.30
N TYR A 37 7.88 -0.20 -12.76
CA TYR A 37 9.06 -0.89 -13.26
C TYR A 37 8.88 -2.41 -13.28
N GLY A 38 8.44 -2.98 -12.16
CA GLY A 38 8.26 -4.44 -12.07
C GLY A 38 7.24 -4.97 -13.06
N LEU A 39 6.20 -4.18 -13.38
CA LEU A 39 5.17 -4.54 -14.34
C LEU A 39 5.59 -4.38 -15.81
N GLU A 40 6.33 -3.32 -16.14
CA GLU A 40 6.82 -3.06 -17.49
C GLU A 40 7.90 -4.07 -17.91
N ASP A 41 8.77 -4.44 -16.96
CA ASP A 41 9.90 -5.34 -17.19
C ASP A 41 9.52 -6.83 -16.97
N LYS A 42 8.22 -7.12 -16.79
CA LYS A 42 7.65 -8.48 -16.62
C LYS A 42 8.38 -9.32 -15.55
N GLN A 43 8.73 -8.72 -14.42
CA GLN A 43 9.59 -9.34 -13.39
C GLN A 43 8.92 -10.47 -12.58
N GLY A 44 7.66 -10.79 -12.88
CA GLY A 44 6.92 -11.90 -12.27
C GLY A 44 6.39 -11.55 -10.88
N PHE A 45 7.25 -11.30 -9.89
CA PHE A 45 6.84 -10.91 -8.54
C PHE A 45 7.34 -9.54 -8.10
N ILE A 46 6.41 -8.82 -7.49
CA ILE A 46 6.66 -7.54 -6.85
C ILE A 46 6.09 -7.60 -5.44
N ALA A 47 6.87 -7.20 -4.44
CA ALA A 47 6.42 -7.11 -3.06
C ALA A 47 6.42 -5.64 -2.60
N ILE A 48 5.32 -5.24 -1.96
CA ILE A 48 5.18 -3.94 -1.30
C ILE A 48 4.76 -4.16 0.16
N THR A 49 5.58 -3.69 1.08
CA THR A 49 5.31 -3.76 2.52
C THR A 49 5.20 -2.38 3.13
N GLY A 50 4.62 -2.26 4.31
CA GLY A 50 4.51 -0.99 5.04
C GLY A 50 3.50 -1.09 6.18
N GLU A 51 3.56 -0.15 7.11
CA GLU A 51 2.67 -0.15 8.28
C GLU A 51 1.19 -0.07 7.91
N ILE A 52 0.30 -0.46 8.84
CA ILE A 52 -1.14 -0.30 8.65
C ILE A 52 -1.46 1.18 8.40
N GLY A 53 -2.16 1.48 7.30
CA GLY A 53 -2.53 2.86 6.97
C GLY A 53 -1.43 3.70 6.31
N SER A 54 -0.31 3.09 5.89
CA SER A 54 0.75 3.73 5.06
C SER A 54 0.30 4.12 3.64
N GLY A 55 -0.86 3.64 3.18
CA GLY A 55 -1.39 3.93 1.85
C GLY A 55 -1.02 2.91 0.77
N LYS A 56 -0.59 1.69 1.13
CA LYS A 56 -0.32 0.59 0.16
C LYS A 56 -1.48 0.36 -0.81
N THR A 57 -2.69 0.14 -0.29
CA THR A 57 -3.90 -0.07 -1.10
C THR A 57 -4.19 1.16 -1.97
N MET A 58 -3.88 2.36 -1.49
CA MET A 58 -4.05 3.60 -2.24
C MET A 58 -3.11 3.68 -3.43
N VAL A 59 -1.83 3.36 -3.23
CA VAL A 59 -0.83 3.27 -4.30
C VAL A 59 -1.25 2.24 -5.35
N ILE A 60 -1.74 1.08 -4.92
CA ILE A 60 -2.24 0.04 -5.84
C ILE A 60 -3.46 0.53 -6.62
N GLN A 61 -4.39 1.23 -5.99
CA GLN A 61 -5.54 1.82 -6.69
C GLN A 61 -5.11 2.86 -7.72
N VAL A 62 -4.15 3.71 -7.39
CA VAL A 62 -3.60 4.72 -8.31
C VAL A 62 -2.87 4.04 -9.47
N LEU A 63 -2.07 2.99 -9.21
CA LEU A 63 -1.45 2.18 -10.25
C LEU A 63 -2.51 1.63 -11.21
N LEU A 64 -3.55 0.99 -10.68
CA LEU A 64 -4.61 0.38 -11.47
C LEU A 64 -5.38 1.38 -12.36
N LYS A 65 -5.60 2.60 -11.86
CA LYS A 65 -6.21 3.67 -12.66
C LYS A 65 -5.35 4.10 -13.86
N ASN A 66 -4.04 3.87 -13.79
CA ASN A 66 -3.07 4.23 -14.82
C ASN A 66 -2.63 3.03 -15.68
N LEU A 67 -3.12 1.82 -15.41
CA LEU A 67 -2.83 0.66 -16.25
C LEU A 67 -3.56 0.77 -17.58
N LYS A 68 -2.92 0.23 -18.63
CA LYS A 68 -3.55 0.11 -19.96
C LYS A 68 -4.72 -0.86 -19.90
N ASP A 69 -5.77 -0.60 -20.68
CA ASP A 69 -6.97 -1.46 -20.83
C ASP A 69 -6.64 -2.90 -21.27
N THR A 70 -5.45 -3.12 -21.80
CA THR A 70 -4.90 -4.43 -22.15
C THR A 70 -4.46 -5.25 -20.94
N THR A 71 -4.57 -4.73 -19.72
CA THR A 71 -4.24 -5.46 -18.49
C THR A 71 -5.47 -6.09 -17.86
N LYS A 72 -5.50 -7.42 -17.77
CA LYS A 72 -6.49 -8.18 -17.01
C LYS A 72 -6.02 -8.29 -15.57
N VAL A 73 -6.86 -7.88 -14.63
CA VAL A 73 -6.50 -7.80 -13.21
C VAL A 73 -7.39 -8.76 -12.42
N ALA A 74 -6.78 -9.59 -11.59
CA ALA A 74 -7.42 -10.28 -10.49
C ALA A 74 -6.91 -9.74 -9.16
N LYS A 75 -7.79 -9.58 -8.17
CA LYS A 75 -7.49 -9.11 -6.82
C LYS A 75 -7.97 -10.13 -5.82
N VAL A 76 -7.09 -10.47 -4.90
CA VAL A 76 -7.41 -11.28 -3.73
C VAL A 76 -7.11 -10.47 -2.50
N HIS A 77 -8.10 -10.36 -1.63
CA HIS A 77 -7.96 -9.81 -0.30
C HIS A 77 -8.04 -10.95 0.72
N ASN A 78 -7.40 -10.79 1.88
CA ASN A 78 -7.37 -11.80 2.94
C ASN A 78 -8.73 -12.44 3.21
N THR A 79 -8.81 -13.74 2.93
CA THR A 79 -9.89 -14.63 3.32
C THR A 79 -9.26 -15.88 3.93
N LYS A 80 -9.80 -16.41 5.03
CA LYS A 80 -9.41 -17.72 5.57
C LYS A 80 -9.87 -18.80 4.58
N VAL A 81 -9.10 -19.02 3.53
CA VAL A 81 -9.45 -19.92 2.41
C VAL A 81 -8.43 -21.02 2.24
N THR A 82 -8.90 -22.13 1.68
CA THR A 82 -8.05 -23.22 1.20
C THR A 82 -7.38 -22.84 -0.13
N SER A 83 -6.36 -23.59 -0.55
CA SER A 83 -5.71 -23.38 -1.86
C SER A 83 -6.68 -23.50 -3.04
N LEU A 84 -7.68 -24.39 -2.93
CA LEU A 84 -8.70 -24.54 -3.98
C LEU A 84 -9.58 -23.29 -4.07
N GLN A 85 -10.08 -22.81 -2.93
CA GLN A 85 -10.89 -21.60 -2.86
C GLN A 85 -10.13 -20.35 -3.32
N LEU A 86 -8.83 -20.24 -2.98
CA LEU A 86 -7.96 -19.18 -3.51
C LEU A 86 -7.94 -19.21 -5.05
N LEU A 87 -7.75 -20.39 -5.65
CA LEU A 87 -7.72 -20.54 -7.10
C LEU A 87 -9.08 -20.21 -7.73
N GLU A 88 -10.19 -20.66 -7.13
CA GLU A 88 -11.55 -20.31 -7.58
C GLU A 88 -11.78 -18.80 -7.56
N MET A 89 -11.32 -18.10 -6.52
CA MET A 89 -11.40 -16.65 -6.42
C MET A 89 -10.61 -15.96 -7.54
N ILE A 90 -9.38 -16.40 -7.80
CA ILE A 90 -8.51 -15.85 -8.86
C ILE A 90 -9.16 -16.06 -10.23
N VAL A 91 -9.60 -17.28 -10.53
CA VAL A 91 -10.27 -17.64 -11.79
C VAL A 91 -11.53 -16.79 -12.00
N ARG A 92 -12.34 -16.63 -10.95
CA ARG A 92 -13.57 -15.81 -11.00
C ARG A 92 -13.26 -14.33 -11.24
N ASP A 93 -12.25 -13.78 -10.59
CA ASP A 93 -11.93 -12.35 -10.71
C ASP A 93 -11.32 -12.01 -12.08
N PHE A 94 -10.62 -12.96 -12.71
CA PHE A 94 -10.26 -12.86 -14.13
C PHE A 94 -11.46 -12.96 -15.11
N GLY A 95 -12.67 -13.21 -14.61
CA GLY A 95 -13.90 -13.30 -15.40
C GLY A 95 -14.18 -14.70 -15.97
N LEU A 96 -13.45 -15.72 -15.52
CA LEU A 96 -13.66 -17.10 -15.96
C LEU A 96 -14.77 -17.77 -15.14
N LYS A 97 -15.52 -18.67 -15.78
CA LYS A 97 -16.54 -19.47 -15.10
C LYS A 97 -15.87 -20.57 -14.28
N VAL A 98 -16.11 -20.55 -12.98
CA VAL A 98 -15.77 -21.67 -12.09
C VAL A 98 -16.81 -22.77 -12.33
N ARG A 99 -16.39 -23.89 -12.90
CA ARG A 99 -17.20 -25.12 -12.95
C ARG A 99 -16.82 -25.98 -11.75
N GLU A 100 -17.76 -26.78 -11.24
CA GLU A 100 -17.39 -27.86 -10.31
C GLU A 100 -16.34 -28.74 -11.00
N GLY A 101 -15.17 -28.81 -10.41
CA GLY A 101 -14.01 -29.39 -11.06
C GLY A 101 -12.85 -29.55 -10.10
N SER A 102 -11.87 -30.34 -10.51
CA SER A 102 -10.65 -30.52 -9.73
C SER A 102 -9.79 -29.25 -9.73
N LYS A 103 -8.89 -29.13 -8.75
CA LYS A 103 -7.87 -28.06 -8.73
C LYS A 103 -7.08 -27.99 -10.05
N THR A 104 -6.80 -29.15 -10.64
CA THR A 104 -6.08 -29.27 -11.92
C THR A 104 -6.86 -28.63 -13.06
N GLU A 105 -8.17 -28.86 -13.15
CA GLU A 105 -9.00 -28.25 -14.18
C GLU A 105 -9.06 -26.73 -14.06
N LEU A 106 -9.10 -26.19 -12.85
CA LEU A 106 -9.03 -24.75 -12.63
C LEU A 106 -7.68 -24.17 -13.06
N LEU A 107 -6.57 -24.87 -12.77
CA LEU A 107 -5.24 -24.48 -13.23
C LEU A 107 -5.12 -24.53 -14.75
N ASP A 108 -5.64 -25.57 -15.39
CA ASP A 108 -5.62 -25.72 -16.85
C ASP A 108 -6.45 -24.61 -17.53
N ASN A 109 -7.63 -24.31 -16.99
CA ASN A 109 -8.47 -23.21 -17.47
C ASN A 109 -7.78 -21.85 -17.31
N LEU A 110 -7.14 -21.62 -16.16
CA LEU A 110 -6.38 -20.40 -15.92
C LEU A 110 -5.19 -20.30 -16.89
N ASN A 111 -4.43 -21.37 -17.06
CA ASN A 111 -3.28 -21.40 -17.98
C ASN A 111 -3.71 -21.11 -19.43
N LYS A 112 -4.80 -21.75 -19.88
CA LYS A 112 -5.36 -21.50 -21.22
C LYS A 112 -5.77 -20.03 -21.39
N PHE A 113 -6.47 -19.47 -20.41
CA PHE A 113 -6.83 -18.06 -20.44
C PHE A 113 -5.61 -17.15 -20.52
N LEU A 114 -4.58 -17.40 -19.70
CA LEU A 114 -3.36 -16.60 -19.69
C LEU A 114 -2.61 -16.66 -21.03
N LEU A 115 -2.55 -17.83 -21.68
CA LEU A 115 -2.00 -18.00 -23.02
C LEU A 115 -2.83 -17.23 -24.08
N GLU A 116 -4.16 -17.28 -24.00
CA GLU A 116 -5.04 -16.53 -24.90
C GLU A 116 -4.86 -15.01 -24.73
N GLN A 117 -4.80 -14.51 -23.49
CA GLN A 117 -4.54 -13.10 -23.23
C GLN A 117 -3.17 -12.68 -23.75
N HIS A 118 -2.14 -13.48 -23.51
CA HIS A 118 -0.79 -13.24 -24.01
C HIS A 118 -0.74 -13.18 -25.55
N ALA A 119 -1.41 -14.10 -26.24
CA ALA A 119 -1.51 -14.10 -27.70
C ALA A 119 -2.20 -12.85 -28.26
N LEU A 120 -3.11 -12.23 -27.48
CA LEU A 120 -3.77 -10.96 -27.81
C LEU A 120 -2.92 -9.73 -27.43
N GLY A 121 -1.72 -9.92 -26.87
CA GLY A 121 -0.87 -8.84 -26.36
C GLY A 121 -1.35 -8.23 -25.04
N ASN A 122 -2.29 -8.90 -24.36
CA ASN A 122 -2.76 -8.50 -23.04
C ASN A 122 -1.83 -9.00 -21.94
N TYR A 123 -1.81 -8.26 -20.82
CA TYR A 123 -1.08 -8.63 -19.62
C TYR A 123 -2.06 -9.20 -18.59
N ALA A 124 -1.61 -10.14 -17.76
CA ALA A 124 -2.38 -10.59 -16.60
C ALA A 124 -1.65 -10.21 -15.30
N LEU A 125 -2.39 -9.59 -14.39
CA LEU A 125 -1.90 -9.12 -13.10
C LEU A 125 -2.76 -9.69 -11.97
N LEU A 126 -2.13 -10.38 -11.03
CA LEU A 126 -2.73 -10.81 -9.77
C LEU A 126 -2.23 -9.91 -8.64
N ILE A 127 -3.14 -9.29 -7.90
CA ILE A 127 -2.83 -8.52 -6.70
C ILE A 127 -3.29 -9.31 -5.50
N VAL A 128 -2.38 -9.58 -4.58
CA VAL A 128 -2.66 -10.20 -3.28
C VAL A 128 -2.45 -9.14 -2.22
N ASP A 129 -3.54 -8.54 -1.73
CA ASP A 129 -3.49 -7.56 -0.64
C ASP A 129 -3.63 -8.26 0.72
N GLU A 130 -3.09 -7.65 1.76
CA GLU A 130 -3.02 -8.21 3.11
C GLU A 130 -2.32 -9.59 3.16
N ALA A 131 -1.32 -9.79 2.30
CA ALA A 131 -0.62 -11.06 2.08
C ALA A 131 0.13 -11.60 3.31
N GLN A 132 0.39 -10.78 4.33
CA GLN A 132 0.93 -11.26 5.61
C GLN A 132 0.00 -12.27 6.29
N ASN A 133 -1.30 -12.22 6.00
CA ASN A 133 -2.29 -13.15 6.54
C ASN A 133 -2.30 -14.51 5.85
N PHE A 134 -1.63 -14.64 4.69
CA PHE A 134 -1.57 -15.92 3.98
C PHE A 134 -0.71 -16.91 4.77
N SER A 135 -1.15 -18.16 4.86
CA SER A 135 -0.30 -19.24 5.36
C SER A 135 0.89 -19.46 4.42
N ILE A 136 1.93 -20.15 4.93
CA ILE A 136 3.06 -20.58 4.10
C ILE A 136 2.56 -21.41 2.90
N SER A 137 1.58 -22.29 3.11
CA SER A 137 1.00 -23.10 2.04
C SER A 137 0.30 -22.27 0.95
N LEU A 138 -0.39 -21.19 1.30
CA LEU A 138 -1.01 -20.30 0.32
C LEU A 138 0.03 -19.48 -0.44
N LEU A 139 1.10 -19.01 0.23
CA LEU A 139 2.20 -18.33 -0.46
C LEU A 139 2.95 -19.27 -1.42
N GLU A 140 3.12 -20.54 -1.06
CA GLU A 140 3.63 -21.55 -1.99
C GLU A 140 2.69 -21.80 -3.17
N GLU A 141 1.37 -21.78 -2.97
CA GLU A 141 0.40 -21.87 -4.06
C GLU A 141 0.56 -20.69 -5.04
N ILE A 142 0.69 -19.47 -4.52
CA ILE A 142 0.95 -18.27 -5.32
C ILE A 142 2.29 -18.40 -6.07
N ARG A 143 3.32 -18.96 -5.43
CA ARG A 143 4.61 -19.26 -6.10
C ARG A 143 4.40 -20.22 -7.27
N LEU A 144 3.59 -21.27 -7.12
CA LEU A 144 3.31 -22.22 -8.19
C LEU A 144 2.58 -21.57 -9.37
N LEU A 145 1.65 -20.64 -9.13
CA LEU A 145 0.96 -19.90 -10.20
C LEU A 145 1.91 -19.06 -11.06
N SER A 146 3.03 -18.59 -10.50
CA SER A 146 4.04 -17.85 -11.27
C SER A 146 4.87 -18.72 -12.24
N ASN A 147 4.73 -20.06 -12.17
CA ASN A 147 5.28 -20.98 -13.18
C ASN A 147 4.43 -21.01 -14.45
N LEU A 148 3.30 -20.32 -14.49
CA LEU A 148 2.52 -20.15 -15.72
C LEU A 148 3.31 -19.18 -16.61
N GLU A 149 4.11 -19.76 -17.49
CA GLU A 149 5.02 -19.07 -18.40
C GLU A 149 5.11 -19.80 -19.73
N THR A 150 5.50 -19.08 -20.77
CA THR A 150 6.00 -19.67 -22.02
C THR A 150 7.51 -19.86 -21.91
N ASP A 151 8.13 -20.52 -22.90
CA ASP A 151 9.59 -20.65 -22.97
C ASP A 151 10.36 -19.32 -22.94
N LYS A 152 9.67 -18.20 -23.19
CA LYS A 152 10.28 -16.87 -23.33
C LYS A 152 9.77 -15.83 -22.34
N GLU A 153 8.56 -15.98 -21.82
CA GLU A 153 7.91 -14.91 -21.04
C GLU A 153 6.98 -15.44 -19.94
N LYS A 154 6.98 -14.74 -18.80
CA LYS A 154 5.99 -14.90 -17.73
C LYS A 154 4.61 -14.49 -18.21
N LEU A 155 3.60 -15.34 -17.98
CA LEU A 155 2.22 -15.05 -18.36
C LEU A 155 1.44 -14.33 -17.24
N LEU A 156 1.87 -14.48 -16.00
CA LEU A 156 1.22 -13.89 -14.83
C LEU A 156 2.21 -13.03 -14.03
N GLN A 157 1.83 -11.78 -13.81
CA GLN A 157 2.53 -10.87 -12.90
C GLN A 157 1.80 -10.83 -11.56
N ILE A 158 2.52 -10.78 -10.44
CA ILE A 158 1.96 -10.89 -9.10
C ILE A 158 2.50 -9.76 -8.22
N ILE A 159 1.59 -8.96 -7.66
CA ILE A 159 1.90 -7.96 -6.62
C ILE A 159 1.46 -8.54 -5.27
N LEU A 160 2.41 -8.70 -4.34
CA LEU A 160 2.16 -9.04 -2.95
C LEU A 160 2.20 -7.76 -2.11
N ALA A 161 1.06 -7.35 -1.57
CA ALA A 161 0.95 -6.21 -0.68
C ALA A 161 0.65 -6.66 0.75
N GLY A 162 1.38 -6.12 1.73
CA GLY A 162 1.17 -6.52 3.11
C GLY A 162 1.85 -5.64 4.15
N GLN A 163 1.70 -6.03 5.40
CA GLN A 163 2.37 -5.41 6.54
C GLN A 163 3.83 -5.91 6.65
N PRO A 164 4.70 -5.31 7.51
CA PRO A 164 6.10 -5.73 7.66
C PRO A 164 6.29 -7.24 7.93
N GLU A 165 5.28 -7.88 8.54
CA GLU A 165 5.17 -9.31 8.79
C GLU A 165 5.29 -10.16 7.52
N LEU A 166 4.82 -9.65 6.38
CA LEU A 166 5.05 -10.29 5.09
C LEU A 166 6.55 -10.38 4.79
N GLY A 167 7.31 -9.31 5.03
CA GLY A 167 8.75 -9.27 4.84
C GLY A 167 9.50 -10.20 5.79
N TYR A 168 9.06 -10.36 7.04
CA TYR A 168 9.59 -11.39 7.95
C TYR A 168 9.26 -12.80 7.44
N LYS A 169 8.00 -13.04 7.04
CA LYS A 169 7.53 -14.34 6.55
C LYS A 169 8.27 -14.78 5.28
N LEU A 170 8.49 -13.89 4.32
CA LEU A 170 9.23 -14.19 3.08
C LEU A 170 10.69 -14.60 3.32
N ARG A 171 11.28 -14.24 4.47
CA ARG A 171 12.65 -14.65 4.84
C ARG A 171 12.72 -16.04 5.47
N LEU A 172 11.58 -16.68 5.74
CA LEU A 172 11.55 -18.02 6.30
C LEU A 172 12.14 -19.03 5.31
N PRO A 173 12.90 -20.06 5.78
CA PRO A 173 13.50 -21.07 4.91
C PRO A 173 12.51 -21.76 3.97
N GLN A 174 11.27 -21.97 4.43
CA GLN A 174 10.20 -22.60 3.65
C GLN A 174 9.81 -21.78 2.42
N LEU A 175 9.98 -20.46 2.44
CA LEU A 175 9.59 -19.54 1.36
C LEU A 175 10.80 -19.02 0.57
N ARG A 176 11.98 -19.61 0.77
CA ARG A 176 13.21 -19.21 0.07
C ARG A 176 13.04 -19.18 -1.46
N GLN A 177 12.30 -20.14 -2.02
CA GLN A 177 12.04 -20.19 -3.47
C GLN A 177 11.16 -19.05 -3.95
N LEU A 178 10.15 -18.64 -3.16
CA LEU A 178 9.32 -17.49 -3.48
C LEU A 178 10.14 -16.19 -3.34
N ALA A 179 10.90 -16.05 -2.25
CA ALA A 179 11.72 -14.87 -2.01
C ALA A 179 12.75 -14.60 -3.12
N GLN A 180 13.35 -15.67 -3.67
CA GLN A 180 14.28 -15.55 -4.81
C GLN A 180 13.62 -15.07 -6.10
N ARG A 181 12.29 -15.19 -6.22
CA ARG A 181 11.54 -14.70 -7.39
C ARG A 181 11.05 -13.27 -7.24
N ILE A 182 11.08 -12.71 -6.03
CA ILE A 182 10.70 -11.32 -5.78
C ILE A 182 11.85 -10.43 -6.25
N THR A 183 11.80 -10.01 -7.51
CA THR A 183 12.83 -9.12 -8.08
C THR A 183 12.72 -7.72 -7.49
N VAL A 184 11.49 -7.30 -7.20
CA VAL A 184 11.21 -5.96 -6.68
C VAL A 184 10.59 -6.07 -5.29
N ASN A 185 11.24 -5.47 -4.30
CA ASN A 185 10.72 -5.36 -2.94
C ASN A 185 10.86 -3.93 -2.43
N PHE A 186 9.74 -3.27 -2.15
CA PHE A 186 9.70 -1.92 -1.61
C PHE A 186 8.99 -1.88 -0.25
N HIS A 187 9.59 -1.16 0.70
CA HIS A 187 8.98 -0.92 2.01
C HIS A 187 8.55 0.55 2.09
N MET A 188 7.24 0.78 2.18
CA MET A 188 6.63 2.09 2.40
C MET A 188 6.82 2.51 3.85
N SER A 189 7.80 3.36 4.09
CA SER A 189 7.98 4.06 5.36
C SER A 189 6.87 5.08 5.60
N GLY A 190 6.77 5.56 6.84
CA GLY A 190 5.98 6.76 7.13
C GLY A 190 6.53 8.00 6.41
N LEU A 191 5.68 9.00 6.27
CA LEU A 191 6.03 10.32 5.75
C LEU A 191 7.04 11.00 6.68
N ASP A 192 8.03 11.68 6.11
CA ASP A 192 8.88 12.55 6.93
C ASP A 192 8.09 13.78 7.44
N ARG A 193 8.72 14.63 8.25
CA ARG A 193 8.09 15.84 8.79
C ARG A 193 7.58 16.77 7.68
N LYS A 194 8.39 17.03 6.65
CA LYS A 194 8.02 17.94 5.55
C LYS A 194 6.91 17.34 4.70
N GLU A 195 6.94 16.04 4.48
CA GLU A 195 5.89 15.32 3.78
C GLU A 195 4.60 15.27 4.59
N THR A 196 4.68 15.16 5.92
CA THR A 196 3.53 15.24 6.82
C THR A 196 2.87 16.61 6.74
N GLU A 197 3.66 17.68 6.78
CA GLU A 197 3.18 19.05 6.53
C GLU A 197 2.49 19.17 5.17
N GLY A 198 3.15 18.69 4.11
CA GLY A 198 2.61 18.69 2.75
C GLY A 198 1.29 17.91 2.65
N TYR A 199 1.22 16.75 3.28
CA TYR A 199 0.03 15.90 3.34
C TYR A 199 -1.15 16.60 4.02
N ILE A 200 -0.93 17.18 5.21
CA ILE A 200 -1.96 17.90 5.97
C ILE A 200 -2.48 19.07 5.14
N ASN A 201 -1.57 19.90 4.60
CA ASN A 201 -1.92 21.06 3.81
C ASN A 201 -2.66 20.68 2.52
N TYR A 202 -2.22 19.63 1.82
CA TYR A 202 -2.88 19.14 0.62
C TYR A 202 -4.33 18.72 0.92
N ARG A 203 -4.56 17.91 1.95
CA ARG A 203 -5.93 17.47 2.29
C ARG A 203 -6.83 18.64 2.70
N LEU A 204 -6.29 19.63 3.42
CA LEU A 204 -7.01 20.86 3.74
C LEU A 204 -7.37 21.65 2.48
N GLN A 205 -6.43 21.80 1.54
CA GLN A 205 -6.68 22.49 0.27
C GLN A 205 -7.77 21.82 -0.56
N VAL A 206 -7.73 20.48 -0.71
CA VAL A 206 -8.76 19.71 -1.41
C VAL A 206 -10.13 19.90 -0.76
N ALA A 207 -10.20 19.92 0.57
CA ALA A 207 -11.43 20.19 1.31
C ALA A 207 -11.95 21.65 1.18
N GLY A 208 -11.21 22.53 0.49
CA GLY A 208 -11.59 23.91 0.23
C GLY A 208 -11.06 24.92 1.25
N ASN A 209 -10.05 24.57 2.05
CA ASN A 209 -9.43 25.50 2.99
C ASN A 209 -8.82 26.71 2.26
N GLN A 210 -9.22 27.91 2.67
CA GLN A 210 -8.69 29.18 2.16
C GLN A 210 -7.68 29.84 3.11
N HIS A 211 -7.56 29.33 4.33
CA HIS A 211 -6.66 29.86 5.35
C HIS A 211 -5.30 29.17 5.26
N LYS A 212 -4.26 29.93 4.90
CA LYS A 212 -2.88 29.47 5.09
C LYS A 212 -2.63 29.30 6.60
N GLU A 213 -2.03 28.19 7.01
CA GLU A 213 -1.57 27.94 8.39
C GLU A 213 -2.67 27.64 9.43
N LEU A 214 -3.67 26.85 9.06
CA LEU A 214 -4.67 26.34 10.01
C LEU A 214 -4.04 25.55 11.18
N PHE A 215 -2.99 24.78 10.89
CA PHE A 215 -2.16 24.11 11.89
C PHE A 215 -0.85 24.88 12.06
N THR A 216 -0.42 25.11 13.30
CA THR A 216 0.89 25.71 13.57
C THR A 216 2.02 24.72 13.22
N SER A 217 3.22 25.23 12.97
CA SER A 217 4.39 24.38 12.71
C SER A 217 4.67 23.40 13.86
N THR A 218 4.54 23.86 15.11
CA THR A 218 4.71 23.02 16.31
C THR A 218 3.66 21.94 16.45
N ALA A 219 2.40 22.23 16.08
CA ALA A 219 1.34 21.23 16.01
C ALA A 219 1.67 20.14 14.97
N ILE A 220 2.17 20.54 13.80
CA ILE A 220 2.58 19.62 12.73
C ILE A 220 3.76 18.75 13.18
N ASP A 221 4.74 19.32 13.88
CA ASP A 221 5.89 18.57 14.42
C ASP A 221 5.41 17.47 15.39
N GLN A 222 4.51 17.80 16.33
CA GLN A 222 3.93 16.82 17.24
C GLN A 222 3.11 15.73 16.51
N ILE A 223 2.33 16.13 15.49
CA ILE A 223 1.57 15.17 14.67
C ILE A 223 2.52 14.21 13.96
N ALA A 224 3.60 14.72 13.35
CA ALA A 224 4.59 13.89 12.64
C ALA A 224 5.27 12.89 13.60
N ASP A 225 5.67 13.37 14.78
CA ASP A 225 6.36 12.56 15.78
C ASP A 225 5.48 11.45 16.39
N PHE A 226 4.22 11.76 16.71
CA PHE A 226 3.30 10.79 17.28
C PHE A 226 2.76 9.82 16.23
N SER A 227 2.43 10.31 15.03
CA SER A 227 1.93 9.46 13.95
C SER A 227 3.00 8.60 13.28
N LYS A 228 4.29 8.91 13.51
CA LYS A 228 5.43 8.35 12.77
C LYS A 228 5.27 8.52 11.25
N GLY A 229 4.57 9.57 10.83
CA GLY A 229 4.28 9.84 9.43
C GLY A 229 3.24 8.91 8.79
N ILE A 230 2.52 8.08 9.57
CA ILE A 230 1.53 7.15 9.02
C ILE A 230 0.25 7.92 8.64
N PRO A 231 -0.15 7.99 7.35
CA PRO A 231 -1.30 8.78 6.89
C PRO A 231 -2.59 8.53 7.66
N ARG A 232 -2.91 7.27 7.97
CA ARG A 232 -4.10 6.95 8.78
C ARG A 232 -4.06 7.58 10.18
N MET A 233 -2.90 7.54 10.84
CA MET A 233 -2.75 8.12 12.17
C MET A 233 -2.77 9.66 12.10
N ILE A 234 -2.12 10.25 11.10
CA ILE A 234 -2.22 11.69 10.80
C ILE A 234 -3.70 12.11 10.67
N ASN A 235 -4.49 11.35 9.90
CA ASN A 235 -5.91 11.65 9.71
C ASN A 235 -6.70 11.61 11.02
N ILE A 236 -6.45 10.61 11.87
CA ILE A 236 -7.13 10.48 13.16
C ILE A 236 -6.82 11.68 14.05
N ILE A 237 -5.53 12.03 14.19
CA ILE A 237 -5.10 13.15 15.03
C ILE A 237 -5.68 14.47 14.49
N CYS A 238 -5.61 14.69 13.18
CA CYS A 238 -6.08 15.94 12.58
C CYS A 238 -7.62 16.08 12.64
N ASP A 239 -8.39 15.01 12.41
CA ASP A 239 -9.86 15.07 12.54
C ASP A 239 -10.28 15.36 13.98
N ALA A 240 -9.65 14.71 14.96
CA ALA A 240 -9.87 14.97 16.37
C ALA A 240 -9.46 16.39 16.78
N ALA A 241 -8.28 16.86 16.34
CA ALA A 241 -7.81 18.21 16.64
C ALA A 241 -8.71 19.31 16.05
N LEU A 242 -9.22 19.13 14.84
CA LEU A 242 -10.21 20.04 14.26
C LEU A 242 -11.51 20.07 15.08
N LEU A 243 -11.98 18.92 15.55
CA LEU A 243 -13.16 18.83 16.39
C LEU A 243 -12.95 19.53 17.74
N THR A 244 -11.84 19.26 18.43
CA THR A 244 -11.47 19.92 19.71
C THR A 244 -11.31 21.43 19.53
N GLY A 245 -10.63 21.87 18.47
CA GLY A 245 -10.51 23.29 18.15
C GLY A 245 -11.87 23.95 17.88
N PHE A 246 -12.80 23.24 17.23
CA PHE A 246 -14.16 23.75 17.02
C PHE A 246 -14.94 23.88 18.33
N VAL A 247 -14.87 22.89 19.22
CA VAL A 247 -15.52 22.93 20.54
C VAL A 247 -14.98 24.07 21.38
N ASN A 248 -13.68 24.34 21.29
CA ASN A 248 -12.99 25.43 22.00
C ASN A 248 -13.04 26.77 21.23
N GLU A 249 -13.80 26.85 20.13
CA GLU A 249 -13.94 28.03 19.26
C GLU A 249 -12.60 28.61 18.73
N LYS A 250 -11.56 27.79 18.67
CA LYS A 250 -10.23 28.18 18.16
C LYS A 250 -10.17 28.07 16.64
N ARG A 251 -9.76 29.16 15.98
CA ARG A 251 -9.59 29.20 14.51
C ARG A 251 -8.29 28.54 14.02
N GLN A 252 -7.29 28.45 14.88
CA GLN A 252 -5.99 27.84 14.58
C GLN A 252 -5.76 26.66 15.53
N ILE A 253 -5.23 25.56 14.99
CA ILE A 253 -4.86 24.37 15.74
C ILE A 253 -3.40 24.49 16.16
N ASP A 254 -3.21 24.68 17.47
CA ASP A 254 -1.90 24.82 18.10
C ASP A 254 -1.44 23.51 18.74
N GLU A 255 -0.22 23.54 19.29
CA GLU A 255 0.41 22.43 20.01
C GLU A 255 -0.44 21.94 21.19
N ALA A 256 -1.12 22.86 21.90
CA ALA A 256 -1.91 22.51 23.08
C ALA A 256 -3.10 21.62 22.71
N ILE A 257 -3.82 21.95 21.63
CA ILE A 257 -4.92 21.11 21.14
C ILE A 257 -4.41 19.74 20.70
N VAL A 258 -3.29 19.69 19.98
CA VAL A 258 -2.71 18.41 19.52
C VAL A 258 -2.26 17.55 20.70
N THR A 259 -1.65 18.16 21.72
CA THR A 259 -1.21 17.45 22.93
C THR A 259 -2.41 16.84 23.67
N GLU A 260 -3.51 17.58 23.82
CA GLU A 260 -4.76 17.09 24.42
C GLU A 260 -5.28 15.85 23.67
N VAL A 261 -5.40 15.96 22.34
CA VAL A 261 -5.85 14.84 21.48
C VAL A 261 -4.94 13.63 21.58
N ILE A 262 -3.61 13.83 21.58
CA ILE A 262 -2.65 12.72 21.70
C ILE A 262 -2.79 12.02 23.06
N GLN A 263 -3.03 12.75 24.14
CA GLN A 263 -3.23 12.17 25.47
C GLN A 263 -4.51 11.31 25.51
N GLU A 264 -5.60 11.78 24.92
CA GLU A 264 -6.84 10.99 24.79
C GLU A 264 -6.66 9.72 23.95
N LEU A 265 -5.92 9.82 22.84
CA LEU A 265 -5.61 8.68 21.99
C LEU A 265 -4.73 7.65 22.71
N LYS A 266 -3.76 8.07 23.51
CA LYS A 266 -2.95 7.15 24.34
C LYS A 266 -3.81 6.42 25.38
N ALA A 267 -4.69 7.15 26.07
CA ALA A 267 -5.57 6.59 27.09
C ALA A 267 -6.56 5.54 26.54
N THR A 268 -6.88 5.61 25.24
CA THR A 268 -7.76 4.65 24.55
C THR A 268 -7.01 3.52 23.85
N GLN A 269 -5.69 3.65 23.65
CA GLN A 269 -4.86 2.66 22.94
C GLN A 269 -4.06 1.72 23.84
N ASP A 270 -3.93 1.96 25.15
CA ASP A 270 -3.21 1.06 26.06
C ASP A 270 -4.00 -0.24 26.34
N PRO A 271 -3.55 -1.41 25.88
CA PRO A 271 -3.88 -2.69 26.50
C PRO A 271 -3.00 -2.86 27.76
N PRO A 272 -3.35 -3.75 28.71
CA PRO A 272 -2.44 -4.09 29.80
C PRO A 272 -1.08 -4.57 29.25
N PRO A 273 0.04 -4.29 29.94
CA PRO A 273 1.37 -4.57 29.42
C PRO A 273 1.53 -6.06 29.14
N VAL A 274 1.75 -6.41 27.88
CA VAL A 274 2.22 -7.74 27.48
C VAL A 274 3.74 -7.64 27.43
N GLU A 275 4.42 -8.46 28.24
CA GLU A 275 5.88 -8.55 28.29
C GLU A 275 6.47 -8.70 26.88
N GLU A 276 7.12 -7.64 26.39
CA GLU A 276 7.95 -7.71 25.19
C GLU A 276 9.12 -8.65 25.48
N LYS A 277 9.11 -9.83 24.85
CA LYS A 277 10.32 -10.63 24.72
C LYS A 277 11.28 -9.88 23.81
N ASP A 278 12.33 -9.39 24.45
CA ASP A 278 13.52 -8.75 23.90
C ASP A 278 14.00 -9.43 22.60
N ILE A 279 13.71 -8.80 21.45
CA ILE A 279 14.39 -9.06 20.19
C ILE A 279 15.05 -7.75 19.79
N SER A 280 16.21 -7.49 20.39
CA SER A 280 17.06 -6.37 20.04
C SER A 280 17.40 -6.38 18.53
N PRO A 281 17.31 -5.22 17.85
CA PRO A 281 17.65 -5.12 16.44
C PRO A 281 19.17 -5.17 16.31
N ARG A 282 19.72 -6.35 16.00
CA ARG A 282 21.02 -6.39 15.35
C ARG A 282 20.84 -5.74 13.99
N SER A 283 21.57 -4.65 13.79
CA SER A 283 21.82 -3.98 12.53
C SER A 283 22.20 -5.02 11.46
N VAL A 284 21.33 -5.22 10.47
CA VAL A 284 21.61 -6.15 9.36
C VAL A 284 21.36 -5.46 8.03
N GLN A 285 22.43 -5.50 7.24
CA GLN A 285 22.58 -4.97 5.89
C GLN A 285 21.46 -5.47 4.95
N LYS A 286 21.02 -4.56 4.08
CA LYS A 286 20.23 -4.84 2.89
C LYS A 286 20.82 -6.06 2.16
N ILE A 287 20.10 -7.18 2.10
CA ILE A 287 20.27 -8.14 1.00
C ILE A 287 19.34 -7.69 -0.12
N VAL A 288 19.60 -6.49 -0.62
CA VAL A 288 19.29 -6.11 -1.99
C VAL A 288 20.69 -6.03 -2.57
N VAL A 289 21.05 -6.91 -3.50
CA VAL A 289 22.26 -6.64 -4.31
C VAL A 289 21.98 -5.28 -4.93
N PRO A 290 22.74 -4.21 -4.59
CA PRO A 290 22.49 -2.91 -5.17
C PRO A 290 22.54 -3.09 -6.68
N ASN A 291 21.43 -2.81 -7.36
CA ASN A 291 21.38 -2.79 -8.81
C ASN A 291 21.29 -1.31 -9.19
N PRO A 292 22.43 -0.65 -9.45
CA PRO A 292 22.45 0.80 -9.70
C PRO A 292 21.67 1.18 -10.96
N GLU A 293 21.52 0.24 -11.92
CA GLU A 293 20.69 0.46 -13.10
C GLU A 293 19.20 0.46 -12.74
N LEU A 294 18.78 -0.44 -11.85
CA LEU A 294 17.41 -0.45 -11.32
C LEU A 294 17.12 0.84 -10.56
N GLU A 295 18.03 1.26 -9.67
CA GLU A 295 17.85 2.48 -8.88
C GLU A 295 17.74 3.73 -9.77
N ARG A 296 18.57 3.84 -10.82
CA ARG A 296 18.47 4.93 -11.81
C ARG A 296 17.15 4.91 -12.58
N LYS A 297 16.70 3.75 -13.07
CA LYS A 297 15.42 3.63 -13.78
C LYS A 297 14.24 4.02 -12.90
N ILE A 298 14.27 3.64 -11.62
CA ILE A 298 13.24 3.99 -10.65
C ILE A 298 13.24 5.49 -10.36
N GLU A 299 14.41 6.11 -10.26
CA GLU A 299 14.53 7.57 -10.09
C GLU A 299 13.95 8.32 -11.29
N ASP A 300 14.27 7.89 -12.52
CA ASP A 300 13.71 8.45 -13.75
C ASP A 300 12.18 8.31 -13.82
N LEU A 301 11.65 7.14 -13.45
CA LEU A 301 10.20 6.90 -13.39
C LEU A 301 9.53 7.74 -12.29
N SER A 302 10.14 7.85 -11.12
CA SER A 302 9.65 8.68 -10.02
C SER A 302 9.56 10.15 -10.43
N ASN A 303 10.57 10.66 -11.15
CA ASN A 303 10.60 12.03 -11.67
C ASN A 303 9.51 12.26 -12.74
N LYS A 304 9.30 11.29 -13.64
CA LYS A 304 8.20 11.35 -14.63
C LYS A 304 6.83 11.37 -13.96
N LEU A 305 6.62 10.54 -12.94
CA LEU A 305 5.37 10.52 -12.16
C LEU A 305 5.12 11.86 -11.49
N GLU A 306 6.15 12.52 -10.94
CA GLU A 306 5.98 13.86 -10.36
C GLU A 306 5.45 14.89 -11.37
N SER A 307 5.86 14.80 -12.64
CA SER A 307 5.35 15.70 -13.70
C SER A 307 3.94 15.38 -14.17
N THR A 308 3.46 14.15 -13.97
CA THR A 308 2.13 13.69 -14.43
C THR A 308 1.02 14.03 -13.45
N PHE A 309 1.37 14.19 -12.15
CA PHE A 309 0.42 14.45 -11.06
C PHE A 309 0.47 15.91 -10.53
N LYS A 310 1.24 16.80 -11.16
CA LYS A 310 1.21 18.26 -10.92
C LYS A 310 0.19 18.93 -11.84
#